data_AF-A0A846PMK9-F1
#
_entry.id   AF-A0A846PMK9-F1
#
_cell.length_a   1.000
_cell.length_b   1.000
_cell.length_c   1.000
_cell.angle_alpha   90.00
_cell.angle_beta   90.00
_cell.angle_gamma   90.00
#
_symmetry.space_group_name_H-M   'P 1'
#
loop_
_entity.id
_entity.type
_entity.pdbx_description
1 polymer ?
#
loop_
_entity_poly.entity_id
_entity_poly.type
_entity_poly.pdbx_seq_one_letter_code
_entity_poly.pdbx_strand_id
1 'polypeptide(L)'
;MLNYPTCCINAYIKDLSYPLDPDERIREFVKSYQKKNKKINPDSFCLEEFLPCRPECEDAASMGRKFENDLRSQAGDSVADIYRNIKLRHLRDVEEGIIIRLKKDRNRKTSKFTI
;
A
#
# COMPACT_ATOMS: atom_id res chain seq x y z
N MET A 1 -6.15 -10.12 15.28
CA MET A 1 -5.52 -8.86 14.83
C MET A 1 -5.45 -8.91 13.31
N LEU A 2 -5.79 -7.83 12.62
CA LEU A 2 -5.45 -7.71 11.20
C LEU A 2 -3.93 -7.83 11.12
N ASN A 3 -3.38 -8.80 10.38
CA ASN A 3 -1.95 -9.13 10.31
C ASN A 3 -1.10 -8.01 9.68
N TYR A 4 -1.34 -6.73 9.97
CA TYR A 4 -0.56 -5.59 9.50
C TYR A 4 0.57 -5.26 10.48
N PRO A 5 1.67 -4.66 10.00
CA PRO A 5 2.72 -4.16 10.88
C PRO A 5 2.17 -3.14 11.88
N THR A 6 2.46 -3.33 13.18
CA THR A 6 1.98 -2.44 14.25
C THR A 6 2.39 -0.99 14.02
N CYS A 7 3.57 -0.75 13.43
CA CYS A 7 4.02 0.60 13.07
C CYS A 7 3.12 1.26 12.01
N CYS A 8 2.58 0.49 11.07
CA CYS A 8 1.69 0.97 10.03
C CYS A 8 0.32 1.32 10.58
N ILE A 9 -0.21 0.47 11.48
CA ILE A 9 -1.45 0.75 12.20
C ILE A 9 -1.31 2.03 13.03
N ASN A 10 -0.21 2.17 13.79
CA ASN A 10 0.03 3.36 14.61
C ASN A 10 0.16 4.63 13.77
N ALA A 11 0.80 4.56 12.60
CA ALA A 11 0.89 5.69 11.68
C ALA A 11 -0.49 6.07 11.12
N TYR A 12 -1.29 5.08 10.72
CA TYR A 12 -2.66 5.30 10.26
C TYR A 12 -3.53 5.94 11.34
N ILE A 13 -3.48 5.46 12.59
CA ILE A 13 -4.20 6.06 13.72
C ILE A 13 -3.78 7.52 13.93
N LYS A 14 -2.48 7.82 13.82
CA LYS A 14 -2.00 9.20 13.87
C LYS A 14 -2.60 10.03 12.74
N ASP A 15 -2.63 9.51 11.51
CA ASP A 15 -3.18 10.23 10.36
C ASP A 15 -4.67 10.53 10.49
N LEU A 16 -5.45 9.68 11.16
CA LEU A 16 -6.85 10.00 11.47
C LEU A 16 -7.00 11.29 12.30
N SER A 17 -5.93 11.71 12.98
CA SER A 17 -5.88 12.97 13.75
C SER A 17 -5.29 14.15 12.97
N TYR A 18 -4.83 13.94 11.72
CA TYR A 18 -4.26 14.97 10.85
C TYR A 18 -5.18 15.31 9.67
N PRO A 19 -5.08 16.50 9.08
CA PRO A 19 -5.94 16.92 7.97
C PRO A 19 -5.57 16.27 6.62
N LEU A 20 -4.42 15.61 6.51
CA LEU A 20 -4.00 14.93 5.28
C LEU A 20 -4.49 13.49 5.27
N ASP A 21 -5.22 13.14 4.22
CA ASP A 21 -5.64 11.77 3.96
C ASP A 21 -4.40 10.83 3.91
N PRO A 22 -4.43 9.67 4.59
CA PRO A 22 -3.30 8.74 4.64
C PRO A 22 -2.76 8.35 3.26
N ASP A 23 -3.64 8.26 2.25
CA ASP A 23 -3.25 7.89 0.88
C ASP A 23 -2.57 9.05 0.17
N GLU A 24 -3.05 10.27 0.37
CA GLU A 24 -2.39 11.47 -0.14
C GLU A 24 -0.99 11.62 0.47
N ARG A 25 -0.84 11.36 1.77
CA ARG A 25 0.47 11.38 2.45
C ARG A 25 1.44 10.38 1.84
N ILE A 26 1.05 9.11 1.70
CA ILE A 26 1.99 8.10 1.19
C ILE A 26 2.37 8.38 -0.27
N ARG A 27 1.44 8.87 -1.08
CA ARG A 27 1.73 9.28 -2.46
C ARG A 27 2.75 10.42 -2.52
N GLU A 28 2.63 11.42 -1.65
CA GLU A 28 3.62 12.49 -1.58
C GLU A 28 4.99 12.00 -1.10
N PHE A 29 5.04 11.02 -0.18
CA PHE A 29 6.31 10.37 0.18
C PHE A 29 6.92 9.61 -1.00
N VAL A 30 6.13 8.81 -1.72
CA VAL A 30 6.57 8.09 -2.91
C VAL A 30 7.15 9.05 -3.96
N LYS A 31 6.42 10.14 -4.30
CA LYS A 31 6.93 11.17 -5.21
C LYS A 31 8.22 11.84 -4.73
N SER A 32 8.32 12.12 -3.43
CA SER A 32 9.51 12.71 -2.82
C SER A 32 10.73 11.77 -2.92
N TYR A 33 10.51 10.47 -2.78
CA TYR A 33 11.56 9.45 -2.91
C TYR A 33 12.05 9.35 -4.36
N GLN A 34 11.12 9.32 -5.32
CA GLN A 34 11.44 9.33 -6.75
C GLN A 34 12.23 10.58 -7.15
N LYS A 35 11.82 11.78 -6.72
CA LYS A 35 12.56 13.03 -6.97
C LYS A 35 14.00 12.99 -6.43
N LYS A 36 14.24 12.22 -5.37
CA LYS A 36 15.55 12.03 -4.74
C LYS A 36 16.32 10.83 -5.29
N ASN A 37 15.82 10.18 -6.36
CA ASN A 37 16.35 8.93 -6.91
C ASN A 37 16.53 7.83 -5.86
N LYS A 38 15.67 7.81 -4.83
CA LYS A 38 15.66 6.75 -3.82
C LYS A 38 14.84 5.58 -4.33
N LYS A 39 15.35 4.35 -4.12
CA LYS A 39 14.60 3.14 -4.41
C LYS A 39 13.51 2.95 -3.37
N ILE A 40 12.30 2.66 -3.85
CA ILE A 40 11.18 2.21 -3.03
C ILE A 40 11.20 0.69 -3.05
N ASN A 41 10.97 0.06 -1.89
CA ASN A 41 10.87 -1.38 -1.82
C ASN A 41 9.43 -1.81 -2.12
N PRO A 42 9.13 -2.49 -3.25
CA PRO A 42 7.77 -2.90 -3.56
C PRO A 42 7.19 -3.89 -2.55
N ASP A 43 8.04 -4.58 -1.79
CA ASP A 43 7.59 -5.49 -0.74
C ASP A 43 6.83 -4.77 0.38
N SER A 44 7.02 -3.46 0.57
CA SER A 44 6.27 -2.70 1.57
C SER A 44 4.80 -2.46 1.16
N PHE A 45 4.46 -2.68 -0.11
CA PHE A 45 3.12 -2.58 -0.69
C PHE A 45 2.51 -3.98 -0.91
N CYS A 46 2.63 -4.82 0.12
CA CYS A 46 2.39 -6.27 0.06
C CYS A 46 0.93 -6.70 0.01
N LEU A 47 -0.03 -5.81 0.22
CA LEU A 47 -1.45 -6.12 0.29
C LEU A 47 -2.24 -5.11 -0.55
N GLU A 48 -3.25 -5.61 -1.27
CA GLU A 48 -4.15 -4.73 -2.03
C GLU A 48 -4.89 -3.77 -1.09
N GLU A 49 -5.08 -2.52 -1.53
CA GLU A 49 -5.63 -1.40 -0.75
C GLU A 49 -4.89 -1.05 0.58
N PHE A 50 -3.77 -1.71 0.90
CA PHE A 50 -2.94 -1.37 2.05
C PHE A 50 -1.82 -0.40 1.68
N LEU A 51 -1.62 0.63 2.50
CA LEU A 51 -0.54 1.59 2.33
C LEU A 51 0.38 1.55 3.55
N PRO A 52 1.70 1.37 3.36
CA PRO A 52 2.63 1.32 4.47
C PRO A 52 2.77 2.69 5.14
N CYS A 53 3.26 2.73 6.38
CA CYS A 53 3.56 4.01 7.04
C CYS A 53 4.63 4.83 6.31
N ARG A 54 5.55 4.14 5.62
CA ARG A 54 6.62 4.72 4.79
C ARG A 54 6.92 3.80 3.60
N PRO A 55 7.36 4.34 2.45
CA PRO A 55 7.73 3.54 1.27
C PRO A 55 8.84 2.50 1.53
N GLU A 56 9.70 2.76 2.50
CA GLU A 56 10.83 1.92 2.94
C GLU A 56 10.57 1.16 4.25
N CYS A 57 9.31 1.00 4.66
CA CYS A 57 9.00 0.29 5.90
C CYS A 57 9.47 -1.18 5.85
N GLU A 58 10.51 -1.50 6.62
CA GLU A 58 11.07 -2.86 6.65
C GLU A 58 10.13 -3.89 7.28
N ASP A 59 9.28 -3.51 8.23
CA ASP A 59 8.30 -4.46 8.79
C ASP A 59 7.26 -4.86 7.74
N ALA A 60 6.77 -3.90 6.95
CA ALA A 60 5.87 -4.15 5.83
C ALA A 60 6.58 -4.95 4.73
N ALA A 61 7.83 -4.63 4.43
CA ALA A 61 8.62 -5.34 3.44
C ALA A 61 8.93 -6.79 3.86
N SER A 62 9.28 -7.01 5.12
CA SER A 62 9.49 -8.34 5.70
C SER A 62 8.25 -9.21 5.56
N MET A 63 7.08 -8.63 5.83
CA MET A 63 5.79 -9.30 5.64
C MET A 63 5.54 -9.64 4.17
N GLY A 64 5.78 -8.73 3.23
CA GLY A 64 5.64 -8.98 1.80
C GLY A 64 6.57 -10.07 1.26
N ARG A 65 7.81 -10.12 1.76
CA ARG A 65 8.76 -11.19 1.44
C ARG A 65 8.28 -12.53 2.01
N LYS A 66 7.78 -12.53 3.25
CA LYS A 66 7.24 -13.73 3.88
C LYS A 66 6.05 -14.28 3.09
N PHE A 67 5.10 -13.45 2.69
CA PHE A 67 3.97 -13.88 1.87
C PHE A 67 4.39 -14.43 0.51
N GLU A 68 5.34 -13.80 -0.18
CA GLU A 68 5.84 -14.32 -1.46
C GLU A 68 6.50 -15.69 -1.27
N ASN A 69 7.31 -15.87 -0.22
CA ASN A 69 7.96 -17.15 0.08
C ASN A 69 6.94 -18.23 0.49
N ASP A 70 5.96 -17.89 1.31
CA ASP A 70 4.91 -18.81 1.75
C ASP A 70 4.07 -19.27 0.55
N LEU A 71 3.69 -18.35 -0.34
CA LEU A 71 2.98 -18.67 -1.60
C LEU A 71 3.83 -19.54 -2.51
N ARG A 72 5.13 -19.24 -2.65
CA ARG A 72 6.05 -20.02 -3.45
C ARG A 72 6.16 -21.46 -2.93
N SER A 73 6.29 -21.62 -1.62
CA SER A 73 6.41 -22.92 -0.98
C SER A 73 5.12 -23.74 -1.01
N GLN A 74 3.94 -23.10 -0.91
CA GLN A 74 2.67 -23.80 -0.75
C GLN A 74 1.88 -23.97 -2.05
N ALA A 75 2.05 -23.04 -3.00
CA ALA A 75 1.26 -22.96 -4.22
C ALA A 75 2.11 -22.91 -5.50
N GLY A 76 3.44 -22.87 -5.38
CA GLY A 76 4.39 -22.89 -6.49
C GLY A 76 4.76 -21.52 -7.03
N ASP A 77 5.74 -21.50 -7.95
CA ASP A 77 6.35 -20.28 -8.48
C ASP A 77 5.36 -19.38 -9.22
N SER A 78 4.44 -19.97 -9.99
CA SER A 78 3.47 -19.20 -10.78
C SER A 78 2.57 -18.31 -9.91
N VAL A 79 2.14 -18.81 -8.75
CA VAL A 79 1.31 -18.05 -7.80
C VAL A 79 2.13 -16.97 -7.10
N ALA A 80 3.37 -17.28 -6.72
CA ALA A 80 4.27 -16.29 -6.13
C ALA A 80 4.58 -15.13 -7.11
N ASP A 81 4.72 -15.44 -8.40
CA ASP A 81 5.00 -14.43 -9.43
C ASP A 81 3.76 -13.55 -9.71
N ILE A 82 2.55 -14.12 -9.68
CA ILE A 82 1.30 -13.34 -9.70
C ILE A 82 1.26 -12.37 -8.53
N TYR A 83 1.57 -12.86 -7.32
CA TYR A 83 1.61 -12.01 -6.13
C TYR A 83 2.65 -10.88 -6.24
N ARG A 84 3.84 -11.19 -6.74
CA ARG A 84 4.88 -10.18 -7.03
C ARG A 84 4.37 -9.10 -7.98
N ASN A 85 3.67 -9.48 -9.04
CA ASN A 85 3.07 -8.54 -9.99
C ASN A 85 1.98 -7.67 -9.35
N ILE A 86 1.19 -8.23 -8.42
CA ILE A 86 0.20 -7.45 -7.65
C ILE A 86 0.89 -6.38 -6.80
N LYS A 87 1.99 -6.70 -6.09
CA LYS A 87 2.77 -5.72 -5.32
C LYS A 87 3.30 -4.58 -6.18
N LEU A 88 3.90 -4.93 -7.33
CA LEU A 88 4.44 -3.97 -8.29
C LEU A 88 3.34 -3.06 -8.87
N ARG A 89 2.19 -3.64 -9.21
CA ARG A 89 1.03 -2.89 -9.70
C ARG A 89 0.49 -1.97 -8.61
N HIS A 90 0.37 -2.45 -7.37
CA HIS A 90 -0.12 -1.62 -6.28
C HIS A 90 0.76 -0.39 -6.07
N LEU A 91 2.09 -0.57 -6.02
CA LEU A 91 3.03 0.56 -5.93
C LEU A 91 2.79 1.57 -7.07
N ARG A 92 2.64 1.09 -8.31
CA ARG A 92 2.33 1.94 -9.46
C ARG A 92 0.99 2.66 -9.31
N ASP A 93 -0.05 1.99 -8.83
CA ASP A 93 -1.38 2.57 -8.61
C ASP A 93 -1.32 3.70 -7.56
N VAL A 94 -0.44 3.58 -6.56
CA VAL A 94 -0.15 4.64 -5.57
C VAL A 94 0.58 5.81 -6.22
N GLU A 95 1.63 5.54 -7.00
CA GLU A 95 2.41 6.53 -7.74
C GLU A 95 1.50 7.40 -8.64
N GLU A 96 0.68 6.73 -9.44
CA GLU A 96 -0.25 7.35 -10.39
C GLU A 96 -1.49 7.96 -9.72
N GLY A 97 -1.63 7.81 -8.40
CA GLY A 97 -2.79 8.28 -7.63
C GLY A 97 -4.10 7.64 -8.07
N ILE A 98 -4.05 6.41 -8.60
CA ILE A 98 -5.22 5.62 -8.96
C ILE A 98 -6.04 5.32 -7.70
N ILE A 99 -5.39 4.90 -6.61
CA ILE A 99 -6.06 4.58 -5.33
C ILE A 99 -6.90 5.76 -4.82
N ILE A 100 -6.33 6.97 -4.83
CA ILE A 100 -7.02 8.19 -4.40
C ILE A 100 -8.22 8.50 -5.30
N ARG A 101 -8.07 8.33 -6.63
CA ARG A 101 -9.18 8.53 -7.59
C ARG A 101 -10.31 7.54 -7.34
N LEU A 102 -10.00 6.25 -7.17
CA LEU A 102 -10.98 5.21 -6.88
C LEU A 102 -11.74 5.47 -5.57
N LYS A 103 -11.08 5.92 -4.51
CA LYS A 103 -11.74 6.31 -3.26
C LYS A 103 -12.67 7.51 -3.45
N LYS A 104 -12.22 8.56 -4.14
CA LYS A 104 -13.05 9.75 -4.42
C LYS A 104 -14.30 9.39 -5.23
N ASP A 105 -14.17 8.49 -6.20
CA ASP A 105 -15.31 8.02 -7.00
C ASP A 105 -16.27 7.11 -6.20
N ARG A 106 -15.74 6.26 -5.31
CA ARG A 106 -16.55 5.45 -4.39
C ARG A 106 -17.39 6.33 -3.48
N ASN A 107 -16.77 7.34 -2.85
CA ASN A 107 -17.45 8.29 -1.96
C ASN A 107 -18.52 9.12 -2.69
N ARG A 108 -18.25 9.56 -3.94
CA ARG A 108 -19.25 10.27 -4.77
C ARG A 108 -20.46 9.41 -5.10
N LYS A 109 -20.28 8.10 -5.29
CA LYS A 109 -21.38 7.17 -5.56
C LYS A 109 -22.22 6.91 -4.31
N THR A 110 -21.61 6.71 -3.14
CA THR A 110 -22.35 6.51 -1.88
C THR A 110 -23.11 7.76 -1.44
N SER A 111 -22.56 8.96 -1.64
CA SER A 111 -23.28 10.21 -1.33
C SER A 111 -24.52 10.46 -2.19
N LYS A 112 -24.72 9.73 -3.30
CA LYS A 112 -25.95 9.81 -4.12
C LYS A 112 -27.09 8.92 -3.61
N PHE A 113 -26.86 8.06 -2.62
CA PHE A 113 -27.86 7.14 -2.08
C PHE A 113 -28.29 7.46 -0.64
N THR A 114 -27.80 8.55 -0.06
CA THR A 114 -28.27 9.07 1.23
C THR A 114 -29.22 10.24 0.96
N ILE A 115 -30.52 9.96 0.90
CA ILE A 115 -31.63 10.94 0.94
C ILE A 115 -32.34 10.73 2.28
#